data_AF-I4HUZ7-F1
#
_entry.id   AF-I4HUZ7-F1
#
_cell.length_a   1.000
_cell.length_b   1.000
_cell.length_c   1.000
_cell.angle_alpha   90.00
_cell.angle_beta   90.00
_cell.angle_gamma   90.00
#
_symmetry.space_group_name_H-M   'P 1'
#
loop_
_entity.id
_entity.type
_entity.pdbx_description
1 polymer ?
#
loop_
_entity_poly.entity_id
_entity_poly.type
_entity_poly.pdbx_seq_one_letter_code
_entity_poly.pdbx_strand_id
1 'polypeptide(L)'
;MTRQIHDQFAKEYLEELLASLGTIKKSKKVKSEVQEIDVWFEPDSSASRTELPLGLLGKMAATCCLFEPFRNPPSEVEIRSCISKL
;
A
#
# COMPACT_ATOMS: atom_id res chain seq x y z
N MET A 1 -3.94 -3.80 18.83
CA MET A 1 -3.66 -4.49 17.55
C MET A 1 -2.40 -5.32 17.72
N THR A 2 -2.53 -6.64 17.64
CA THR A 2 -1.41 -7.57 17.71
C THR A 2 -0.51 -7.31 16.50
N ARG A 3 0.71 -6.81 16.73
CA ARG A 3 1.73 -6.66 15.69
C ARG A 3 2.07 -8.04 15.15
N GLN A 4 1.63 -8.35 13.93
CA GLN A 4 2.04 -9.58 13.27
C GLN A 4 3.35 -9.32 12.55
N ILE A 5 4.35 -10.19 12.76
CA ILE A 5 5.69 -10.05 12.17
C ILE A 5 5.61 -9.95 10.63
N HIS A 6 4.67 -10.68 10.03
CA HIS A 6 4.45 -10.66 8.58
C HIS A 6 3.83 -9.36 8.07
N ASP A 7 2.97 -8.73 8.87
CA ASP A 7 2.34 -7.45 8.53
C ASP A 7 3.40 -6.34 8.48
N GLN A 8 4.25 -6.27 9.52
CA GLN A 8 5.35 -5.32 9.56
C GLN A 8 6.36 -5.56 8.44
N PHE A 9 6.76 -6.81 8.21
CA PHE A 9 7.68 -7.17 7.13
C PHE A 9 7.13 -6.77 5.75
N ALA A 10 5.85 -7.03 5.47
CA ALA A 10 5.25 -6.69 4.19
C ALA A 10 5.20 -5.18 3.94
N LYS A 11 4.92 -4.40 4.98
CA LYS A 11 4.94 -2.93 4.95
C LYS A 11 6.32 -2.38 4.63
N GLU A 12 7.34 -2.84 5.35
CA GLU A 12 8.74 -2.44 5.13
C GLU A 12 9.24 -2.88 3.75
N TYR A 13 8.88 -4.08 3.32
CA TYR A 13 9.29 -4.58 2.01
C TYR A 13 8.66 -3.81 0.85
N LEU A 14 7.36 -3.50 0.92
CA LEU A 14 6.69 -2.67 -0.07
C LEU A 14 7.25 -1.25 -0.12
N GLU A 15 7.63 -0.70 1.04
CA GLU A 15 8.29 0.59 1.14
C GLU A 15 9.61 0.60 0.37
N GLU A 16 10.50 -0.34 0.67
CA GLU A 16 11.81 -0.44 -0.02
C GLU A 16 11.65 -0.61 -1.53
N LEU A 17 10.69 -1.43 -1.99
CA LEU A 17 10.45 -1.63 -3.42
C LEU A 17 9.97 -0.35 -4.11
N LEU A 18 9.05 0.39 -3.49
CA LEU A 18 8.39 1.55 -4.09
C LEU A 18 9.15 2.87 -3.86
N ALA A 19 10.13 2.91 -2.94
CA ALA A 19 10.85 4.13 -2.55
C ALA A 19 11.56 4.80 -3.72
N SER A 20 11.98 4.03 -4.72
CA SER A 20 12.62 4.54 -5.95
C SER A 20 11.63 5.13 -6.97
N LEU A 21 10.32 4.95 -6.76
CA LEU A 21 9.27 5.24 -7.75
C LEU A 21 8.35 6.40 -7.35
N GLY A 22 8.42 6.87 -6.10
CA GLY A 22 7.59 7.96 -5.62
C GLY A 22 7.61 8.16 -4.12
N THR A 23 6.64 8.93 -3.62
CA THR A 23 6.48 9.26 -2.21
C THR A 23 5.59 8.24 -1.50
N ILE A 24 6.07 7.74 -0.36
CA ILE A 24 5.37 6.73 0.46
C ILE A 24 5.01 7.31 1.82
N LYS A 25 3.77 7.06 2.27
CA LYS A 25 3.31 7.38 3.62
C LYS A 25 2.78 6.12 4.30
N LYS A 26 3.42 5.72 5.41
CA LYS A 26 3.01 4.58 6.24
C LYS A 26 1.97 4.98 7.28
N SER A 27 1.10 4.04 7.66
CA SER A 27 0.14 4.19 8.76
C SER A 27 -0.61 5.54 8.71
N LYS A 28 -1.06 5.92 7.51
CA LYS A 28 -1.74 7.20 7.30
C LYS A 28 -3.08 7.14 8.00
N LYS A 29 -3.29 8.02 8.99
CA LYS A 29 -4.55 8.14 9.72
C LYS A 29 -5.63 8.71 8.81
N VAL A 30 -6.76 8.03 8.73
CA VAL A 30 -7.96 8.48 8.00
C VAL A 30 -8.92 9.16 8.98
N LYS A 31 -9.65 10.19 8.52
CA LYS A 31 -10.51 11.03 9.39
C LYS A 31 -11.80 10.34 9.87
N SER A 32 -12.17 9.20 9.31
CA SER A 32 -13.40 8.48 9.66
C SER A 32 -13.03 7.19 10.40
N GLU A 33 -13.30 7.16 11.71
CA GLU A 33 -12.86 6.12 12.66
C GLU A 33 -11.33 5.95 12.74
N VAL A 34 -10.79 5.36 13.82
CA VAL A 34 -9.32 5.19 14.00
C VAL A 34 -8.82 4.08 13.07
N GLN A 35 -8.83 4.33 11.77
CA GLN A 35 -8.36 3.43 10.74
C GLN A 35 -7.04 3.94 10.17
N GLU A 36 -6.11 3.01 9.94
CA GLU A 36 -4.80 3.28 9.35
C GLU A 36 -4.72 2.57 7.99
N ILE A 37 -4.16 3.29 7.00
CA ILE A 37 -3.75 2.70 5.73
C ILE A 37 -2.33 2.19 5.89
N ASP A 38 -2.10 0.95 5.48
CA ASP A 38 -0.80 0.29 5.60
C ASP A 38 0.27 1.01 4.77
N VAL A 39 0.02 1.16 3.47
CA VAL A 39 0.89 1.89 2.54
C VAL A 39 0.06 2.79 1.64
N TRP A 40 0.33 4.10 1.71
CA TRP A 40 -0.17 5.09 0.76
C TRP A 40 0.94 5.48 -0.20
N PHE A 41 0.73 5.26 -1.49
CA PHE A 41 1.70 5.51 -2.55
C PHE A 41 1.26 6.66 -3.47
N GLU A 42 2.13 7.64 -3.64
CA GLU A 42 1.99 8.75 -4.58
C GLU A 42 3.15 8.68 -5.59
N PRO A 43 2.92 8.32 -6.87
CA PRO A 43 3.99 8.28 -7.87
C PRO A 43 4.51 9.68 -8.17
N ASP A 44 5.80 9.77 -8.48
CA ASP A 44 6.38 11.03 -8.96
C ASP A 44 5.81 11.41 -10.34
N SER A 45 5.56 12.70 -10.56
CA SER A 45 4.94 13.23 -11.78
C SER A 45 5.77 13.02 -13.05
N SER A 46 7.05 12.65 -12.92
CA SER A 46 7.98 12.34 -14.01
C SER A 46 8.15 10.84 -14.28
N ALA A 47 7.60 9.96 -13.43
CA ALA A 47 7.74 8.52 -13.61
C ALA A 47 6.94 8.09 -14.86
N SER A 48 7.67 7.70 -15.92
CA SER A 48 7.09 7.04 -17.10
C SER A 48 6.16 5.92 -16.63
N ARG A 49 4.85 6.12 -16.80
CA ARG A 49 3.77 5.22 -16.30
C ARG A 49 3.83 3.79 -16.83
N THR A 50 4.75 3.49 -17.75
CA THR A 50 4.73 2.26 -18.56
C THR A 50 5.90 1.31 -18.25
N GLU A 51 6.96 1.75 -17.57
CA GLU A 51 8.21 0.97 -17.43
C GLU A 51 8.77 0.92 -16.00
N LEU A 52 7.89 0.81 -14.99
CA LEU A 52 8.36 0.59 -13.63
C LEU A 52 8.94 -0.84 -13.51
N PRO A 53 10.18 -1.04 -13.01
CA PRO A 53 10.90 -2.32 -13.00
C PRO A 53 10.30 -3.38 -12.04
N LEU A 54 9.11 -3.14 -11.49
CA LEU A 54 8.40 -3.99 -10.54
C LEU A 54 7.30 -4.84 -11.18
N GLY A 55 7.26 -4.94 -12.51
CA GLY A 55 6.28 -5.76 -13.22
C GLY A 55 4.83 -5.34 -12.91
N LEU A 56 4.00 -6.26 -12.41
CA LEU A 56 2.60 -5.97 -12.08
C LEU A 56 2.45 -4.92 -10.97
N LEU A 57 3.29 -4.98 -9.94
CA LEU A 57 3.27 -4.00 -8.85
C LEU A 57 3.57 -2.60 -9.37
N GLY A 58 4.52 -2.49 -10.30
CA GLY A 58 4.81 -1.25 -11.01
C GLY A 58 3.58 -0.73 -11.77
N LYS A 59 2.87 -1.59 -12.50
CA LYS A 59 1.63 -1.20 -13.19
C LYS A 59 0.54 -0.71 -12.24
N MET A 60 0.40 -1.31 -11.06
CA MET A 60 -0.55 -0.87 -10.03
C MET A 60 -0.15 0.48 -9.42
N ALA A 61 1.15 0.70 -9.24
CA ALA A 61 1.74 1.93 -8.73
C ALA A 61 1.81 3.07 -9.77
N ALA A 62 1.31 2.90 -10.99
CA ALA A 62 1.34 3.96 -12.02
C ALA A 62 0.47 5.19 -11.66
N THR A 63 -0.43 5.05 -10.69
CA THR A 63 -1.28 6.12 -10.15
C THR A 63 -1.22 6.12 -8.63
N CYS A 64 -1.69 7.20 -8.01
CA CYS A 64 -1.87 7.23 -6.56
C CYS A 64 -2.77 6.06 -6.12
N CYS A 65 -2.30 5.27 -5.17
CA CYS A 65 -2.98 4.05 -4.72
C CYS A 65 -2.64 3.73 -3.26
N LEU A 66 -3.43 2.83 -2.69
CA LEU A 66 -3.19 2.24 -1.38
C LEU A 66 -2.92 0.74 -1.53
N PHE A 67 -2.00 0.22 -0.71
CA PHE A 67 -1.70 -1.20 -0.62
C PHE A 67 -1.94 -1.70 0.81
N GLU A 68 -2.65 -2.83 0.90
CA GLU A 68 -2.97 -3.54 2.14
C GLU A 68 -2.56 -5.02 1.92
N PRO A 69 -1.33 -5.41 2.29
CA PRO A 69 -0.82 -6.75 2.04
C PRO A 69 -1.37 -7.76 3.06
N PHE A 70 -1.92 -8.87 2.58
CA PHE A 70 -2.36 -9.98 3.43
C PHE A 70 -1.49 -11.21 3.24
N ARG A 71 -1.07 -11.84 4.34
CA ARG A 71 -0.32 -13.12 4.30
C ARG A 71 -1.19 -14.28 3.79
N ASN A 72 -2.44 -14.32 4.24
CA ASN A 72 -3.44 -15.29 3.84
C ASN A 72 -4.49 -14.60 2.98
N PRO A 73 -5.28 -15.34 2.18
CA PRO A 73 -6.41 -14.75 1.46
C PRO A 73 -7.32 -13.97 2.42
N PRO A 74 -7.62 -12.69 2.15
CA PRO A 74 -8.47 -11.89 3.03
C PRO A 74 -9.91 -12.40 2.98
N SER A 75 -10.59 -12.32 4.12
CA SER A 75 -12.02 -12.53 4.25
C SER A 75 -12.83 -11.38 3.64
N GLU A 76 -14.12 -11.59 3.40
CA GLU A 76 -15.02 -10.54 2.92
C GLU A 76 -15.06 -9.31 3.84
N VAL A 77 -14.94 -9.52 5.15
CA VAL A 77 -14.94 -8.44 6.14
C VAL A 77 -13.66 -7.60 6.02
N GLU A 78 -12.51 -8.25 5.85
CA GLU A 78 -11.23 -7.55 5.64
C GLU A 78 -11.25 -6.75 4.33
N ILE A 79 -11.80 -7.32 3.25
CA ILE A 79 -11.96 -6.61 1.97
C ILE A 79 -12.85 -5.37 2.13
N ARG A 80 -13.99 -5.50 2.82
CA ARG A 80 -14.89 -4.36 3.09
C ARG A 80 -14.23 -3.28 3.94
N SER A 81 -13.40 -3.69 4.91
CA SER A 81 -12.61 -2.77 5.73
C SER A 81 -11.62 -1.97 4.87
N CYS A 82 -10.93 -2.60 3.92
CA CYS A 82 -10.05 -1.89 2.98
C CYS A 82 -10.82 -0.86 2.15
N ILE A 83 -12.02 -1.20 1.68
CA ILE A 83 -12.85 -0.29 0.88
C ILE A 83 -13.31 0.92 1.71
N SER A 84 -13.55 0.77 3.02
CA SER A 84 -13.94 1.91 3.86
C SER A 84 -12.82 2.92 4.12
N LYS A 85 -11.57 2.59 3.76
CA LYS A 85 -10.40 3.47 3.92
C LYS A 85 -10.17 4.41 2.71
N LEU A 86 -10.93 4.23 1.62
CA LEU A 86 -10.92 5.09 0.42
C LEU A 86 -11.71 6.38 0.64
#